data_AF-A0A377M112-F1
#
_entry.id   AF-A0A377M112-F1
#
_cell.length_a   1.000
_cell.length_b   1.000
_cell.length_c   1.000
_cell.angle_alpha   90.00
_cell.angle_beta   90.00
_cell.angle_gamma   90.00
#
_symmetry.space_group_name_H-M   'P 1'
#
loop_
_entity.id
_entity.type
_entity.pdbx_description
1 polymer ?
#
loop_
_entity_poly.entity_id
_entity_poly.type
_entity_poly.pdbx_seq_one_letter_code
_entity_poly.pdbx_strand_id
1 'polypeptide(L)'
;MTKALQEQIGRDAQNHTLDRLPPVLAFQSVMDSTVSTRAVVTGLFDQLPANGSELVVFDINQAASFRPLFRPSSWTALSELLPSAQRRYSVTIITNASAERFATVAKHIPADSTEETVEPLAQQYPPEVYSLSHVAVPFPPDDDLYGRHPAVKNRYGISLGTIALWGETSVLSVGKDALMRVTSNPFYDYMKMRIDNRIGTEEKG
;
A
#
# COMPACT_ATOMS: atom_id res chain seq x y z
N MET A 1 -3.75 8.19 -10.77
CA MET A 1 -2.95 8.28 -12.01
C MET A 1 -3.55 9.35 -12.89
N THR A 2 -2.74 10.20 -13.52
CA THR A 2 -3.27 11.28 -14.39
C THR A 2 -3.71 10.72 -15.73
N LYS A 3 -4.70 11.36 -16.37
CA LYS A 3 -5.23 10.95 -17.68
C LYS A 3 -4.15 10.96 -18.78
N ALA A 4 -3.29 11.97 -18.76
CA ALA A 4 -2.18 12.08 -19.71
C ALA A 4 -1.19 10.91 -19.60
N LEU A 5 -0.92 10.42 -18.38
CA LEU A 5 -0.05 9.27 -18.19
C LEU A 5 -0.71 7.96 -18.65
N GLN A 6 -2.02 7.80 -18.44
CA GLN A 6 -2.78 6.67 -18.98
C GLN A 6 -2.73 6.61 -20.51
N GLU A 7 -2.96 7.73 -21.17
CA GLU A 7 -2.91 7.83 -22.63
C GLU A 7 -1.49 7.57 -23.16
N GLN A 8 -0.46 8.00 -22.45
CA GLN A 8 0.93 7.70 -22.80
C GLN A 8 1.22 6.20 -22.69
N ILE A 9 0.91 5.58 -21.55
CA ILE A 9 1.14 4.13 -21.34
C ILE A 9 0.37 3.32 -22.38
N GLY A 10 -0.88 3.69 -22.69
CA GLY A 10 -1.68 3.03 -23.72
C GLY A 10 -1.05 3.11 -25.12
N ARG A 11 -0.51 4.27 -25.51
CA ARG A 11 0.22 4.43 -26.77
C ARG A 11 1.51 3.61 -26.78
N ASP A 12 2.24 3.62 -25.67
CA ASP A 12 3.51 2.93 -25.56
C ASP A 12 3.33 1.40 -25.56
N ALA A 13 2.21 0.91 -25.02
CA ALA A 13 1.79 -0.50 -25.09
C ALA A 13 1.49 -0.93 -26.53
N GLN A 14 0.70 -0.12 -27.25
CA GLN A 14 0.35 -0.39 -28.65
C GLN A 14 1.58 -0.39 -29.57
N ASN A 15 2.57 0.46 -29.27
CA ASN A 15 3.80 0.58 -30.04
C ASN A 15 4.90 -0.40 -29.58
N HIS A 16 4.60 -1.35 -28.69
CA HIS A 16 5.57 -2.30 -28.11
C HIS A 16 6.80 -1.65 -27.44
N THR A 17 6.70 -0.37 -27.08
CA THR A 17 7.80 0.35 -26.42
C THR A 17 7.88 0.04 -24.92
N LEU A 18 6.79 -0.46 -24.31
CA LEU A 18 6.79 -0.96 -22.93
C LEU A 18 7.70 -2.18 -22.73
N ASP A 19 8.06 -2.90 -23.79
CA ASP A 19 9.02 -4.03 -23.72
C ASP A 19 10.42 -3.58 -23.29
N ARG A 20 10.72 -2.28 -23.42
CA ARG A 20 11.97 -1.68 -22.95
C ARG A 20 11.89 -1.18 -21.50
N LEU A 21 10.72 -1.22 -20.88
CA LEU A 21 10.55 -0.74 -19.52
C LEU A 21 11.17 -1.76 -18.55
N PRO A 22 12.04 -1.31 -17.62
CA PRO A 22 12.53 -2.19 -16.58
C PRO A 22 11.37 -2.68 -15.69
N PRO A 23 11.59 -3.78 -14.96
CA PRO A 23 10.56 -4.35 -14.10
C PRO A 23 10.11 -3.35 -13.02
N VAL A 24 8.80 -3.13 -12.88
CA VAL A 24 8.23 -2.17 -11.93
C VAL A 24 7.90 -2.86 -10.61
N LEU A 25 8.35 -2.30 -9.49
CA LEU A 25 7.87 -2.66 -8.15
C LEU A 25 7.01 -1.51 -7.61
N ALA A 26 5.73 -1.77 -7.35
CA ALA A 26 4.81 -0.77 -6.81
C ALA A 26 4.23 -1.19 -5.46
N PHE A 27 4.02 -0.20 -4.59
CA PHE A 27 3.36 -0.36 -3.30
C PHE A 27 2.06 0.45 -3.31
N GLN A 28 0.94 -0.18 -2.96
CA GLN A 28 -0.38 0.45 -2.97
C GLN A 28 -1.18 0.04 -1.74
N SER A 29 -2.02 0.93 -1.22
CA SER A 29 -3.06 0.54 -0.26
C SER A 29 -4.39 0.30 -0.99
N VAL A 30 -5.16 -0.71 -0.54
CA VAL A 30 -6.51 -0.98 -1.06
C VAL A 30 -7.46 0.20 -0.86
N MET A 31 -7.31 0.93 0.25
CA MET A 31 -8.21 2.05 0.62
C MET A 31 -7.72 3.41 0.15
N ASP A 32 -6.74 3.49 -0.75
CA ASP A 32 -6.26 4.78 -1.21
C ASP A 32 -7.39 5.56 -1.92
N SER A 33 -7.79 6.66 -1.28
CA SER A 33 -8.86 7.53 -1.76
C SER A 33 -8.39 8.55 -2.81
N THR A 34 -7.09 8.65 -3.09
CA THR A 34 -6.52 9.72 -3.92
C THR A 34 -5.86 9.22 -5.20
N VAL A 35 -5.43 7.97 -5.23
CA VAL A 35 -5.08 7.26 -6.45
C VAL A 35 -6.12 6.19 -6.64
N SER A 36 -6.76 6.15 -7.81
CA SER A 36 -7.55 4.98 -8.18
C SER A 36 -6.60 3.79 -8.29
N THR A 37 -6.55 2.94 -7.26
CA THR A 37 -5.72 1.72 -7.26
C THR A 37 -6.08 0.85 -8.47
N ARG A 38 -7.35 0.86 -8.86
CA ARG A 38 -7.83 0.25 -10.11
C ARG A 38 -7.13 0.80 -11.34
N ALA A 39 -6.89 2.12 -11.42
CA ALA A 39 -6.16 2.72 -12.53
C ALA A 39 -4.67 2.35 -12.56
N VAL A 40 -4.06 2.02 -11.42
CA VAL A 40 -2.69 1.48 -11.38
C VAL A 40 -2.68 0.04 -11.88
N VAL A 41 -3.65 -0.77 -11.44
CA VAL A 41 -3.83 -2.15 -11.92
C VAL A 41 -4.09 -2.16 -13.43
N THR A 42 -5.21 -1.57 -13.88
CA THR A 42 -5.65 -1.68 -15.27
C THR A 42 -4.90 -0.76 -16.23
N GLY A 43 -4.46 0.40 -15.76
CA GLY A 43 -3.82 1.42 -16.58
C GLY A 43 -2.30 1.28 -16.68
N LEU A 44 -1.66 0.54 -15.79
CA LEU A 44 -0.22 0.28 -15.83
C LEU A 44 0.06 -1.22 -15.84
N PHE A 45 -0.22 -1.94 -14.75
CA PHE A 45 0.23 -3.34 -14.59
C PHE A 45 -0.35 -4.29 -15.64
N ASP A 46 -1.63 -4.14 -16.00
CA ASP A 46 -2.27 -4.91 -17.07
C ASP A 46 -1.74 -4.56 -18.47
N GLN A 47 -0.94 -3.51 -18.62
CA GLN A 47 -0.27 -3.12 -19.86
C GLN A 47 1.20 -3.54 -19.90
N LEU A 48 1.78 -3.91 -18.76
CA LEU A 48 3.19 -4.29 -18.70
C LEU A 48 3.44 -5.64 -19.40
N PRO A 49 4.59 -5.81 -20.06
CA PRO A 49 5.04 -7.12 -20.54
C PRO A 49 5.31 -8.04 -19.34
N ALA A 50 5.49 -9.34 -19.62
CA ALA A 50 5.97 -10.30 -18.63
C ALA A 50 7.47 -10.10 -18.33
N ASN A 51 7.81 -8.96 -17.71
CA ASN A 51 9.17 -8.55 -17.39
C ASN A 51 9.52 -8.77 -15.90
N GLY A 52 8.66 -9.48 -15.14
CA GLY A 52 8.88 -9.72 -13.71
C GLY A 52 8.50 -8.55 -12.82
N SER A 53 7.66 -7.62 -13.29
CA SER A 53 7.05 -6.58 -12.46
C SER A 53 6.23 -7.17 -11.30
N GLU A 54 6.09 -6.40 -10.23
CA GLU A 54 5.40 -6.79 -9.02
C GLU A 54 4.54 -5.66 -8.44
N LEU A 55 3.34 -6.03 -8.01
CA LEU A 55 2.44 -5.16 -7.26
C LEU A 55 2.31 -5.66 -5.81
N VAL A 56 2.77 -4.87 -4.85
CA VAL A 56 2.55 -5.08 -3.42
C VAL A 56 1.34 -4.27 -2.96
N VAL A 57 0.36 -4.95 -2.39
CA VAL A 57 -0.90 -4.35 -1.93
C VAL A 57 -1.06 -4.52 -0.42
N PHE A 58 -1.26 -3.41 0.28
CA PHE A 58 -1.62 -3.38 1.70
C PHE A 58 -3.14 -3.39 1.86
N ASP A 59 -3.67 -4.47 2.42
CA ASP A 59 -5.07 -4.63 2.75
C ASP A 59 -5.47 -3.76 3.96
N ILE A 60 -6.77 -3.69 4.22
CA ILE A 60 -7.29 -3.17 5.49
C ILE A 60 -6.96 -4.10 6.65
N ASN A 61 -6.95 -3.55 7.86
CA ASN A 61 -6.86 -4.36 9.07
C ASN A 61 -8.20 -5.08 9.29
N GLN A 62 -8.27 -6.33 8.88
CA GLN A 62 -9.44 -7.19 9.02
C GLN A 62 -9.81 -7.42 10.50
N ALA A 63 -8.80 -7.36 11.38
CA ALA A 63 -8.95 -7.52 12.82
C ALA A 63 -9.25 -6.22 13.58
N ALA A 64 -9.38 -5.07 12.89
CA ALA A 64 -9.69 -3.81 13.55
C ALA A 64 -11.04 -3.89 14.30
N SER A 65 -11.05 -3.45 15.55
CA SER A 65 -12.22 -3.56 16.46
C SER A 65 -13.43 -2.72 16.01
N PHE A 66 -13.28 -1.88 15.00
CA PHE A 66 -14.29 -0.94 14.53
C PHE A 66 -15.15 -1.47 13.37
N ARG A 67 -15.24 -2.80 13.19
CA ARG A 67 -15.95 -3.43 12.06
C ARG A 67 -17.34 -2.86 11.75
N PRO A 68 -18.21 -2.56 12.76
CA PRO A 68 -19.54 -2.00 12.49
C PRO A 68 -19.53 -0.59 11.86
N LEU A 69 -18.40 0.12 11.92
CA LEU A 69 -18.25 1.47 11.38
C LEU A 69 -17.82 1.47 9.90
N PHE A 70 -17.43 0.32 9.35
CA PHE A 70 -16.95 0.26 7.96
C PHE A 70 -18.10 0.07 6.98
N ARG A 71 -17.91 0.62 5.78
CA ARG A 71 -18.83 0.37 4.66
C ARG A 71 -18.70 -1.08 4.23
N PRO A 72 -19.80 -1.75 3.81
CA PRO A 72 -19.72 -3.12 3.31
C PRO A 72 -18.69 -3.30 2.18
N SER A 73 -18.57 -2.32 1.29
CA SER A 73 -17.60 -2.31 0.18
C SER A 73 -16.14 -2.25 0.63
N SER A 74 -15.85 -1.83 1.86
CA SER A 74 -14.48 -1.81 2.37
C SER A 74 -13.93 -3.24 2.54
N TRP A 75 -14.79 -4.21 2.85
CA TRP A 75 -14.39 -5.60 3.07
C TRP A 75 -14.11 -6.36 1.78
N THR A 76 -14.82 -6.02 0.70
CA THR A 76 -14.67 -6.65 -0.61
C THR A 76 -13.67 -5.93 -1.50
N ALA A 77 -13.15 -4.78 -1.08
CA ALA A 77 -12.29 -3.92 -1.91
C ALA A 77 -11.06 -4.64 -2.45
N LEU A 78 -10.41 -5.52 -1.67
CA LEU A 78 -9.27 -6.30 -2.15
C LEU A 78 -9.70 -7.28 -3.26
N SER A 79 -10.77 -8.04 -3.05
CA SER A 79 -11.28 -9.00 -4.04
C SER A 79 -11.83 -8.33 -5.30
N GLU A 80 -12.37 -7.11 -5.18
CA GLU A 80 -12.83 -6.29 -6.30
C GLU A 80 -11.66 -5.68 -7.08
N LEU A 81 -10.59 -5.29 -6.39
CA LEU A 81 -9.38 -4.74 -6.99
C LEU A 81 -8.54 -5.82 -7.69
N LEU A 82 -8.41 -6.98 -7.05
CA LEU A 82 -7.57 -8.10 -7.49
C LEU A 82 -8.40 -9.40 -7.49
N PRO A 83 -9.32 -9.58 -8.45
CA PRO A 83 -10.03 -10.85 -8.60
C PRO A 83 -9.07 -12.00 -8.90
N SER A 84 -9.42 -13.24 -8.56
CA SER A 84 -8.56 -14.39 -8.88
C SER A 84 -8.43 -14.54 -10.41
N ALA A 85 -7.21 -14.36 -10.91
CA ALA A 85 -6.89 -14.36 -12.33
C ALA A 85 -5.37 -14.54 -12.52
N GLN A 86 -4.97 -15.21 -13.60
CA GLN A 86 -3.57 -15.24 -14.04
C GLN A 86 -3.17 -13.85 -14.56
N ARG A 87 -1.98 -13.39 -14.15
CA ARG A 87 -1.46 -12.05 -14.44
C ARG A 87 -0.02 -12.14 -14.90
N ARG A 88 0.41 -11.25 -15.79
CA ARG A 88 1.81 -11.18 -16.28
C ARG A 88 2.80 -10.63 -15.24
N TYR A 89 2.32 -10.25 -14.08
CA TYR A 89 3.08 -9.65 -12.99
C TYR A 89 2.73 -10.37 -11.69
N SER A 90 3.67 -10.43 -10.75
CA SER A 90 3.41 -11.02 -9.44
C SER A 90 2.66 -10.05 -8.54
N VAL A 91 1.89 -10.60 -7.61
CA VAL A 91 1.16 -9.84 -6.61
C VAL A 91 1.57 -10.31 -5.23
N THR A 92 1.90 -9.38 -4.35
CA THR A 92 2.05 -9.67 -2.92
C THR A 92 0.99 -8.91 -2.13
N ILE A 93 0.17 -9.61 -1.34
CA ILE A 93 -0.85 -9.00 -0.50
C ILE A 93 -0.40 -9.05 0.96
N ILE A 94 -0.33 -7.91 1.62
CA ILE A 94 -0.05 -7.78 3.04
C ILE A 94 -1.39 -7.63 3.78
N THR A 95 -1.75 -8.64 4.56
CA THR A 95 -3.05 -8.70 5.27
C THR A 95 -2.91 -9.41 6.62
N ASN A 96 -3.98 -9.43 7.41
CA ASN A 96 -4.03 -10.18 8.66
C ASN A 96 -4.00 -11.70 8.40
N ALA A 97 -3.39 -12.45 9.33
CA ALA A 97 -3.39 -13.92 9.30
C ALA A 97 -4.81 -14.51 9.43
N SER A 98 -5.70 -13.83 10.16
CA SER A 98 -7.13 -14.08 10.20
C SER A 98 -7.89 -12.80 10.56
N ALA A 99 -9.21 -12.77 10.37
CA ALA A 99 -10.04 -11.60 10.67
C ALA A 99 -10.13 -11.26 12.17
N GLU A 100 -9.54 -12.08 13.05
CA GLU A 100 -9.55 -11.91 14.51
C GLU A 100 -8.15 -11.64 15.07
N ARG A 101 -7.10 -11.67 14.25
CA ARG A 101 -5.70 -11.59 14.70
C ARG A 101 -4.98 -10.41 14.06
N PHE A 102 -4.25 -9.66 14.88
CA PHE A 102 -3.36 -8.58 14.43
C PHE A 102 -2.05 -9.09 13.81
N ALA A 103 -1.73 -10.38 13.98
CA ALA A 103 -0.63 -11.02 13.25
C ALA A 103 -0.85 -10.87 11.75
N THR A 104 0.22 -10.60 10.99
CA THR A 104 0.12 -10.35 9.54
C THR A 104 0.88 -11.38 8.74
N VAL A 105 0.48 -11.51 7.49
CA VAL A 105 1.06 -12.42 6.50
C VAL A 105 1.24 -11.68 5.18
N ALA A 106 2.25 -12.08 4.43
CA ALA A 106 2.37 -11.80 3.01
C ALA A 106 1.83 -12.99 2.22
N LYS A 107 0.85 -12.75 1.34
CA LYS A 107 0.37 -13.72 0.39
C LYS A 107 1.00 -13.43 -0.97
N HIS A 108 1.81 -14.34 -1.47
CA HIS A 108 2.50 -14.18 -2.75
C HIS A 108 1.77 -14.99 -3.83
N ILE A 109 1.42 -14.31 -4.92
CA ILE A 109 0.83 -14.88 -6.11
C ILE A 109 1.83 -14.63 -7.24
N PRO A 110 2.54 -15.67 -7.72
CA PRO A 110 3.48 -15.54 -8.83
C PRO A 110 2.79 -15.07 -10.12
N ALA A 111 3.57 -14.49 -11.03
CA ALA A 111 3.09 -14.24 -12.39
C ALA A 111 2.65 -15.57 -13.05
N ASP A 112 1.63 -15.49 -13.90
CA ASP A 112 0.98 -16.59 -14.61
C ASP A 112 0.43 -17.71 -13.71
N SER A 113 0.25 -17.42 -12.42
CA SER A 113 -0.33 -18.33 -11.43
C SER A 113 -1.55 -17.72 -10.74
N THR A 114 -2.40 -18.60 -10.20
CA THR A 114 -3.48 -18.26 -9.26
C THR A 114 -3.24 -18.87 -7.88
N GLU A 115 -2.16 -19.63 -7.72
CA GLU A 115 -1.81 -20.25 -6.45
C GLU A 115 -1.12 -19.23 -5.55
N GLU A 116 -1.64 -19.08 -4.33
CA GLU A 116 -1.04 -18.25 -3.30
C GLU A 116 -0.12 -19.06 -2.39
N THR A 117 1.03 -18.50 -2.06
CA THR A 117 1.88 -18.96 -0.95
C THR A 117 1.81 -17.94 0.18
N VAL A 118 1.87 -18.40 1.42
CA VAL A 118 1.68 -17.55 2.61
C VAL A 118 2.93 -17.54 3.46
N GLU A 119 3.46 -16.35 3.72
CA GLU A 119 4.61 -16.11 4.59
C GLU A 119 4.18 -15.27 5.80
N PRO A 120 4.40 -15.75 7.04
CA PRO A 120 4.19 -14.93 8.24
C PRO A 120 5.15 -13.74 8.29
N LEU A 121 4.64 -12.55 8.65
CA LEU A 121 5.46 -11.36 8.84
C LEU A 121 5.75 -11.12 10.32
N ALA A 122 6.90 -10.52 10.60
CA ALA A 122 7.29 -10.13 11.96
C ALA A 122 6.45 -8.95 12.47
N GLN A 123 6.04 -8.06 11.57
CA GLN A 123 5.23 -6.88 11.88
C GLN A 123 3.78 -7.29 12.15
N GLN A 124 3.15 -6.63 13.12
CA GLN A 124 1.73 -6.77 13.37
C GLN A 124 0.98 -5.56 12.84
N TYR A 125 -0.29 -5.75 12.46
CA TYR A 125 -1.16 -4.65 12.10
C TYR A 125 -1.59 -3.94 13.38
N PRO A 126 -1.26 -2.66 13.59
CA PRO A 126 -1.59 -1.98 14.84
C PRO A 126 -3.12 -1.91 15.06
N PRO A 127 -3.64 -2.22 16.26
CA PRO A 127 -5.09 -2.29 16.53
C PRO A 127 -5.85 -1.00 16.22
N GLU A 128 -5.21 0.14 16.41
CA GLU A 128 -5.75 1.48 16.16
C GLU A 128 -5.71 1.92 14.69
N VAL A 129 -5.08 1.12 13.82
CA VAL A 129 -4.97 1.40 12.37
C VAL A 129 -5.83 0.43 11.60
N TYR A 130 -6.78 0.96 10.83
CA TYR A 130 -7.67 0.14 10.02
C TYR A 130 -7.32 0.09 8.53
N SER A 131 -6.56 1.06 8.02
CA SER A 131 -6.07 1.09 6.64
C SER A 131 -4.87 2.01 6.52
N LEU A 132 -4.03 1.80 5.51
CA LEU A 132 -2.95 2.73 5.19
C LEU A 132 -3.46 3.85 4.28
N SER A 133 -2.96 5.07 4.52
CA SER A 133 -3.06 6.14 3.54
C SER A 133 -1.96 6.01 2.49
N HIS A 134 -2.16 6.52 1.27
CA HIS A 134 -1.07 6.67 0.30
C HIS A 134 0.08 7.53 0.82
N VAL A 135 -0.23 8.51 1.68
CA VAL A 135 0.78 9.37 2.32
C VAL A 135 1.62 8.56 3.32
N ALA A 136 1.07 7.48 3.89
CA ALA A 136 1.76 6.69 4.91
C ALA A 136 2.84 5.77 4.35
N VAL A 137 2.66 5.32 3.10
CA VAL A 137 3.48 4.26 2.49
C VAL A 137 4.99 4.49 2.64
N PRO A 138 5.55 5.69 2.39
CA PRO A 138 6.99 5.91 2.38
C PRO A 138 7.61 6.32 3.73
N PHE A 139 6.83 6.46 4.81
CA PHE A 139 7.38 6.94 6.09
C PHE A 139 7.44 5.83 7.14
N PRO A 140 8.58 5.67 7.83
CA PRO A 140 8.70 4.69 8.89
C PRO A 140 7.94 5.11 10.15
N PRO A 141 7.60 4.17 11.06
CA PRO A 141 6.90 4.46 12.30
C PRO A 141 7.63 5.43 13.24
N ASP A 142 8.95 5.54 13.12
CA ASP A 142 9.85 6.33 13.97
C ASP A 142 10.27 7.68 13.36
N ASP A 143 9.71 8.05 12.20
CA ASP A 143 9.96 9.36 11.59
C ASP A 143 9.56 10.52 12.54
N ASP A 144 10.44 11.51 12.70
CA ASP A 144 10.26 12.62 13.64
C ASP A 144 9.00 13.47 13.35
N LEU A 145 8.56 13.54 12.08
CA LEU A 145 7.42 14.34 11.64
C LEU A 145 6.16 13.47 11.42
N TYR A 146 6.27 12.38 10.68
CA TYR A 146 5.14 11.55 10.23
C TYR A 146 4.96 10.28 11.06
N GLY A 147 5.95 9.89 11.85
CA GLY A 147 5.94 8.69 12.67
C GLY A 147 4.95 8.77 13.82
N ARG A 148 4.33 7.62 14.14
CA ARG A 148 3.52 7.46 15.36
C ARG A 148 4.39 7.33 16.62
N HIS A 149 5.64 6.92 16.46
CA HIS A 149 6.61 6.74 17.53
C HIS A 149 7.91 7.49 17.20
N PRO A 150 7.86 8.83 17.01
CA PRO A 150 9.00 9.60 16.52
C PRO A 150 10.22 9.42 17.42
N ALA A 151 11.40 9.26 16.81
CA ALA A 151 12.67 9.16 17.53
C ALA A 151 12.92 10.43 18.37
N VAL A 152 12.61 11.61 17.81
CA VAL A 152 12.64 12.90 18.49
C VAL A 152 11.31 13.61 18.34
N LYS A 153 10.51 13.61 19.41
CA LYS A 153 9.21 14.28 19.45
C LYS A 153 9.35 15.79 19.22
N ASN A 154 8.52 16.35 18.34
CA ASN A 154 8.43 17.76 18.00
C ASN A 154 9.73 18.40 17.49
N ARG A 155 10.62 17.63 16.84
CA ARG A 155 11.87 18.16 16.26
C ARG A 155 11.65 19.38 15.34
N TYR A 156 10.53 19.39 14.62
CA TYR A 156 10.15 20.47 13.69
C TYR A 156 9.06 21.39 14.28
N GLY A 157 8.92 21.42 15.62
CA GLY A 157 7.85 22.11 16.34
C GLY A 157 6.56 21.30 16.48
N ILE A 158 6.36 20.27 15.65
CA ILE A 158 5.22 19.35 15.69
C ILE A 158 5.63 17.96 15.20
N SER A 159 4.99 16.92 15.72
CA SER A 159 5.01 15.55 15.16
C SER A 159 3.61 15.18 14.73
N LEU A 160 3.32 15.30 13.43
CA LEU A 160 2.01 15.07 12.82
C LEU A 160 1.46 13.68 13.13
N GLY A 161 2.32 12.66 13.09
CA GLY A 161 1.93 11.27 13.38
C GLY A 161 1.51 11.00 14.83
N THR A 162 1.72 11.96 15.74
CA THR A 162 1.34 11.84 17.17
C THR A 162 0.12 12.67 17.55
N ILE A 163 -0.47 13.39 16.60
CA ILE A 163 -1.59 14.30 16.86
C ILE A 163 -2.84 13.48 17.21
N ALA A 164 -3.32 13.64 18.44
CA ALA A 164 -4.62 13.16 18.90
C ALA A 164 -5.40 14.35 19.46
N LEU A 165 -6.36 14.87 18.68
CA LEU A 165 -7.13 16.07 19.03
C LEU A 165 -8.57 15.71 19.41
N TRP A 166 -8.97 16.11 20.61
CA TRP A 166 -10.33 16.01 21.13
C TRP A 166 -10.88 17.42 21.33
N GLY A 167 -12.04 17.74 20.74
CA GLY A 167 -12.61 19.10 20.80
C GLY A 167 -13.61 19.34 19.67
N GLU A 168 -13.98 20.60 19.41
CA GLU A 168 -14.88 20.98 18.31
C GLU A 168 -14.10 21.22 17.00
N THR A 169 -14.74 20.98 15.85
CA THR A 169 -14.09 21.14 14.52
C THR A 169 -13.87 22.60 14.11
N SER A 170 -14.63 23.55 14.66
CA SER A 170 -14.58 24.97 14.30
C SER A 170 -13.39 25.74 14.88
N VAL A 171 -12.62 25.14 15.78
CA VAL A 171 -11.50 25.81 16.49
C VAL A 171 -10.18 25.69 15.71
N LEU A 172 -10.07 24.73 14.80
CA LEU A 172 -8.85 24.47 14.04
C LEU A 172 -8.91 25.12 12.66
N SER A 173 -7.79 25.68 12.21
CA SER A 173 -7.63 26.16 10.83
C SER A 173 -7.47 25.00 9.82
N VAL A 174 -7.27 23.78 10.31
CA VAL A 174 -7.08 22.56 9.52
C VAL A 174 -8.15 21.54 9.89
N GLY A 175 -8.73 20.88 8.89
CA GLY A 175 -9.73 19.83 9.11
C GLY A 175 -9.16 18.65 9.90
N LYS A 176 -9.94 18.13 10.86
CA LYS A 176 -9.53 16.97 11.67
C LYS A 176 -9.24 15.73 10.84
N ASP A 177 -9.95 15.58 9.72
CA ASP A 177 -9.77 14.54 8.72
C ASP A 177 -8.38 14.56 8.08
N ALA A 178 -7.72 15.71 7.98
CA ALA A 178 -6.34 15.78 7.50
C ALA A 178 -5.31 15.35 8.56
N LEU A 179 -5.61 15.59 9.84
CA LEU A 179 -4.70 15.32 10.97
C LEU A 179 -4.83 13.90 11.53
N MET A 180 -6.01 13.28 11.41
CA MET A 180 -6.29 11.93 11.91
C MET A 180 -5.93 10.82 10.90
N ARG A 181 -5.30 11.19 9.77
CA ARG A 181 -4.83 10.20 8.78
C ARG A 181 -3.60 9.48 9.30
N VAL A 182 -3.53 8.20 9.01
CA VAL A 182 -2.31 7.41 9.21
C VAL A 182 -1.23 8.00 8.31
N THR A 183 -0.10 8.40 8.91
CA THR A 183 1.02 9.07 8.21
C THR A 183 2.29 8.23 8.13
N SER A 184 2.33 7.06 8.77
CA SER A 184 3.48 6.16 8.77
C SER A 184 3.06 4.71 8.51
N ASN A 185 3.87 3.96 7.76
CA ASN A 185 3.61 2.58 7.40
C ASN A 185 4.19 1.59 8.45
N PRO A 186 3.36 0.80 9.16
CA PRO A 186 3.85 -0.23 10.07
C PRO A 186 4.63 -1.36 9.37
N PHE A 187 4.49 -1.50 8.05
CA PHE A 187 5.20 -2.46 7.22
C PHE A 187 6.37 -1.82 6.46
N TYR A 188 6.89 -0.68 6.93
CA TYR A 188 7.99 0.03 6.29
C TYR A 188 9.23 -0.85 6.13
N ASP A 189 9.60 -1.62 7.17
CA ASP A 189 10.75 -2.53 7.11
C ASP A 189 10.60 -3.61 6.03
N TYR A 190 9.39 -4.13 5.88
CA TYR A 190 9.07 -5.07 4.81
C TYR A 190 9.23 -4.40 3.44
N MET A 191 8.69 -3.18 3.26
CA MET A 191 8.85 -2.42 2.02
C MET A 191 10.32 -2.17 1.69
N LYS A 192 11.11 -1.74 2.69
CA LYS A 192 12.56 -1.52 2.55
C LYS A 192 13.28 -2.81 2.14
N MET A 193 13.01 -3.93 2.82
CA MET A 193 13.56 -5.24 2.46
C MET A 193 13.25 -5.62 1.01
N ARG A 194 12.01 -5.39 0.55
CA ARG A 194 11.62 -5.68 -0.85
C ARG A 194 12.37 -4.81 -1.85
N ILE A 195 12.54 -3.52 -1.55
CA ILE A 195 13.30 -2.58 -2.39
C ILE A 195 14.78 -2.99 -2.44
N ASP A 196 15.39 -3.25 -1.28
CA ASP A 196 16.81 -3.66 -1.17
C ASP A 196 17.08 -4.96 -1.94
N ASN A 197 16.19 -5.95 -1.80
CA ASN A 197 16.30 -7.20 -2.55
C ASN A 197 16.20 -6.98 -4.06
N ARG A 198 15.36 -6.05 -4.52
CA ARG A 198 15.19 -5.75 -5.94
C ARG A 198 16.43 -5.08 -6.52
N ILE A 199 16.94 -4.05 -5.85
CA ILE A 199 18.14 -3.32 -6.28
C ILE A 199 19.37 -4.24 -6.22
N GLY A 200 19.52 -5.03 -5.14
CA GLY A 200 20.64 -5.96 -5.00
C GLY A 200 20.61 -7.15 -5.98
N THR A 201 19.48 -7.39 -6.65
CA THR A 201 19.40 -8.38 -7.74
C THR A 201 19.87 -7.79 -9.08
N GLU A 202 19.72 -6.48 -9.29
CA GLU A 202 20.16 -5.80 -10.53
C GLU A 202 21.68 -5.64 -10.62
N GLU A 203 22.41 -5.57 -9.50
CA GLU A 203 23.89 -5.51 -9.49
C GLU A 203 24.58 -6.83 -9.86
N LYS A 204 23.82 -7.93 -10.00
CA LYS A 204 24.34 -9.27 -10.29
C LYS A 204 24.05 -9.78 -11.70
N GLY A 205 23.46 -8.95 -12.58
CA GLY A 205 23.19 -9.27 -13.99
C GLY A 205 24.12 -8.53 -14.93
#